data_AF-A0A0H2MUB9-F1
#
_entry.id   AF-A0A0H2MUB9-F1
#
_cell.length_a   1.000
_cell.length_b   1.000
_cell.length_c   1.000
_cell.angle_alpha   90.00
_cell.angle_beta   90.00
_cell.angle_gamma   90.00
#
_symmetry.space_group_name_H-M   'P 1'
#
loop_
_entity.id
_entity.type
_entity.pdbx_description
1 polymer ?
#
loop_
_entity_poly.entity_id
_entity_poly.type
_entity_poly.pdbx_seq_one_letter_code
_entity_poly.pdbx_strand_id
1 'polypeptide(L)'
;MDELKRIFRNECVKEKNNKFFIFHRSLWGRVIVEKSNDGYNCKGEYIGHITLFLMSLIIYFTNDNNTEYSNYISIFGLIFSIIGSIILEIRICYVKLILKNNV
;
A
#
# COMPACT_ATOMS: atom_id res chain seq x y z
N MET A 1 -12.08 11.71 16.78
CA MET A 1 -11.39 12.26 15.59
C MET A 1 -9.91 12.53 15.88
N ASP A 2 -9.56 13.09 17.05
CA ASP A 2 -8.16 13.38 17.43
C ASP A 2 -7.33 12.16 17.81
N GLU A 3 -7.97 11.05 18.16
CA GLU A 3 -7.28 9.85 18.66
C GLU A 3 -6.34 9.22 17.62
N LEU A 4 -6.81 8.96 16.39
CA LEU A 4 -5.95 8.40 15.34
C LEU A 4 -4.84 9.36 14.91
N LYS A 5 -5.14 10.67 14.86
CA LYS A 5 -4.13 11.70 14.58
C LYS A 5 -3.09 11.79 15.70
N ARG A 6 -3.49 11.56 16.96
CA ARG A 6 -2.59 11.50 18.12
C ARG A 6 -1.71 10.26 18.08
N ILE A 7 -2.30 9.09 17.81
CA ILE A 7 -1.58 7.81 17.72
C ILE A 7 -0.56 7.85 16.57
N PHE A 8 -0.98 8.31 15.38
CA PHE A 8 -0.16 8.38 14.18
C PHE A 8 0.37 9.79 13.91
N ARG A 9 0.85 10.48 14.96
CA ARG A 9 1.30 11.89 14.88
C ARG A 9 2.41 12.16 13.85
N ASN A 10 3.23 11.14 13.57
CA ASN A 10 4.35 11.24 12.63
C ASN A 10 3.95 10.84 11.20
N GLU A 11 2.71 10.42 10.98
CA GLU A 11 2.20 9.97 9.69
C GLU A 11 1.11 10.90 9.18
N CYS A 12 0.79 10.75 7.89
CA CYS A 12 -0.32 11.47 7.30
C CYS A 12 -1.60 10.66 7.51
N VAL A 13 -2.56 11.25 8.24
CA VAL A 13 -3.90 10.70 8.44
C VAL A 13 -4.90 11.59 7.72
N LYS A 14 -5.63 11.03 6.75
CA LYS A 14 -6.74 11.69 6.06
C LYS A 14 -8.03 10.95 6.34
N GLU A 15 -9.14 11.67 6.46
CA GLU A 15 -10.47 11.08 6.65
C GLU A 15 -11.33 11.35 5.42
N LYS A 16 -12.02 10.33 4.92
CA LYS A 16 -12.98 10.46 3.81
C LYS A 16 -14.05 9.37 3.94
N ASN A 17 -15.32 9.76 3.90
CA ASN A 17 -16.47 8.85 3.93
C ASN A 17 -16.42 7.83 5.09
N ASN A 18 -16.15 8.29 6.32
CA ASN A 18 -15.99 7.46 7.53
C ASN A 18 -14.83 6.45 7.48
N LYS A 19 -13.91 6.58 6.52
CA LYS A 19 -12.67 5.79 6.45
C LYS A 19 -11.48 6.69 6.73
N PHE A 20 -10.52 6.16 7.49
CA PHE A 20 -9.26 6.80 7.77
C PHE A 20 -8.18 6.23 6.85
N PHE A 21 -7.36 7.09 6.31
CA PHE A 21 -6.30 6.75 5.36
C PHE A 21 -4.98 7.13 6.01
N ILE A 22 -4.19 6.13 6.35
CA ILE A 22 -2.92 6.28 7.06
C ILE A 22 -1.78 5.92 6.09
N PHE A 23 -0.93 6.89 5.80
CA PHE A 23 0.22 6.71 4.91
C PHE A 23 1.45 7.46 5.42
N HIS A 24 2.62 6.87 5.20
CA HIS A 24 3.90 7.44 5.60
C HIS A 24 4.49 8.21 4.44
N ARG A 25 5.21 9.30 4.74
CA ARG A 25 5.72 10.22 3.71
C ARG A 25 6.74 9.58 2.78
N SER A 26 7.51 8.61 3.28
CA SER A 26 8.58 7.94 2.53
C SER A 26 8.26 6.50 2.11
N LEU A 27 7.15 5.91 2.57
CA LEU A 27 6.83 4.52 2.26
C LEU A 27 5.67 4.45 1.28
N TRP A 28 5.85 3.67 0.22
CA TRP A 28 4.75 3.22 -0.63
C TRP A 28 3.88 2.24 0.16
N GLY A 29 2.67 2.69 0.50
CA GLY A 29 1.68 1.86 1.16
C GLY A 29 0.68 2.69 1.95
N ARG A 30 -0.56 2.75 1.47
CA ARG A 30 -1.66 3.39 2.19
C ARG A 30 -2.50 2.32 2.88
N VAL A 31 -2.72 2.48 4.18
CA VAL A 31 -3.59 1.62 4.97
C VAL A 31 -4.90 2.35 5.21
N ILE A 32 -6.00 1.71 4.86
CA ILE A 32 -7.36 2.14 5.12
C ILE A 32 -7.77 1.53 6.45
N VAL A 33 -8.22 2.38 7.37
CA VAL A 33 -8.71 2.01 8.69
C VAL A 33 -10.17 2.39 8.80
N GLU A 34 -11.00 1.41 9.11
CA GLU A 34 -12.45 1.55 9.29
C GLU A 34 -12.79 1.20 10.75
N LYS A 35 -13.51 2.08 11.45
CA LYS A 35 -13.99 1.79 12.80
C LYS A 35 -15.15 0.80 12.71
N SER A 36 -15.06 -0.31 13.42
CA SER A 36 -16.11 -1.32 13.57
C SER A 36 -16.53 -1.44 15.05
N ASN A 37 -17.62 -2.15 15.33
CA ASN A 37 -18.09 -2.35 16.70
C ASN A 37 -17.04 -3.06 17.57
N ASP A 38 -16.25 -3.96 16.98
CA ASP A 38 -15.19 -4.71 17.66
C ASP A 38 -13.80 -4.06 17.61
N GLY A 39 -13.71 -2.77 17.21
CA GLY A 39 -12.45 -2.02 17.17
C GLY A 39 -12.16 -1.38 15.82
N TYR A 40 -10.97 -1.64 15.26
CA TYR A 40 -10.52 -1.05 14.00
C TYR A 40 -10.14 -2.12 12.98
N ASN A 41 -10.79 -2.10 11.82
CA ASN A 41 -10.43 -2.95 10.68
C ASN A 41 -9.40 -2.23 9.80
N CYS A 42 -8.29 -2.89 9.47
CA CYS A 42 -7.20 -2.31 8.69
C CYS A 42 -6.99 -3.09 7.39
N LYS A 43 -7.00 -2.40 6.25
CA LYS A 43 -6.84 -2.96 4.90
C LYS A 43 -5.80 -2.15 4.11
N GLY A 44 -4.96 -2.80 3.33
CA GLY A 44 -4.04 -2.11 2.42
C GLY A 44 -4.72 -1.66 1.13
N GLU A 45 -4.20 -0.59 0.53
CA GLU A 45 -4.58 -0.15 -0.81
C GLU A 45 -3.64 -0.76 -1.87
N TYR A 46 -3.98 -1.95 -2.36
CA TYR A 46 -3.15 -2.71 -3.32
C TYR A 46 -3.29 -2.25 -4.77
N ILE A 47 -4.28 -1.42 -5.09
CA ILE A 47 -4.67 -1.13 -6.49
C ILE A 47 -3.49 -0.64 -7.33
N GLY A 48 -2.63 0.23 -6.78
CA GLY A 48 -1.46 0.75 -7.49
C GLY A 48 -0.41 -0.32 -7.77
N HIS A 49 -0.18 -1.22 -6.81
CA HIS A 49 0.76 -2.33 -6.95
C HIS A 49 0.27 -3.37 -7.96
N ILE A 50 -1.02 -3.74 -7.90
CA ILE A 50 -1.63 -4.66 -8.85
C ILE A 50 -1.62 -4.07 -10.27
N THR A 51 -1.94 -2.79 -10.41
CA THR A 51 -1.92 -2.12 -11.73
C THR A 51 -0.51 -2.11 -12.31
N LEU A 52 0.51 -1.78 -11.51
CA LEU A 52 1.90 -1.82 -11.95
C LEU A 52 2.30 -3.24 -12.37
N PHE A 53 1.97 -4.25 -11.57
CA PHE A 53 2.26 -5.66 -11.88
C PHE A 53 1.66 -6.08 -13.22
N LEU A 54 0.36 -5.82 -13.42
CA LEU A 54 -0.34 -6.20 -14.65
C LEU A 54 0.21 -5.47 -15.87
N MET A 55 0.48 -4.17 -15.76
CA MET A 55 1.08 -3.40 -16.86
C MET A 55 2.47 -3.91 -17.22
N SER A 56 3.31 -4.20 -16.21
CA SER A 56 4.63 -4.79 -16.44
C SER A 56 4.54 -6.18 -17.06
N LEU A 57 3.57 -7.00 -16.65
CA LEU A 57 3.34 -8.33 -17.23
C LEU A 57 2.90 -8.25 -18.70
N ILE A 58 2.00 -7.31 -19.02
CA ILE A 58 1.57 -7.07 -20.41
C ILE A 58 2.78 -6.69 -21.25
N ILE A 59 3.57 -5.69 -20.81
CA ILE A 59 4.78 -5.26 -21.52
C ILE A 59 5.72 -6.45 -21.74
N TYR A 60 5.93 -7.30 -20.73
CA TYR A 60 6.80 -8.47 -20.86
C TYR A 60 6.34 -9.44 -21.96
N PHE A 61 5.04 -9.69 -22.09
CA PHE A 61 4.51 -10.66 -23.07
C PHE A 61 4.23 -10.06 -24.45
N THR A 62 3.98 -8.75 -24.57
CA THR A 62 3.64 -8.10 -25.85
C THR A 62 4.85 -7.64 -26.64
N ASN A 63 6.03 -7.72 -26.05
CA ASN A 63 7.23 -7.15 -26.63
C ASN A 63 7.90 -8.19 -27.54
N ASP A 64 7.85 -7.96 -28.85
CA ASP A 64 8.62 -8.77 -29.81
C ASP A 64 10.10 -8.71 -29.42
N ASN A 65 10.76 -9.87 -29.45
CA ASN A 65 12.07 -10.21 -28.85
C ASN A 65 13.29 -9.30 -29.16
N ASN A 66 13.10 -8.14 -29.80
CA ASN A 66 14.15 -7.24 -30.30
C ASN A 66 14.33 -5.93 -29.52
N THR A 67 13.63 -5.70 -28.40
CA THR A 67 13.89 -4.52 -27.53
C THR A 67 14.24 -4.94 -26.10
N GLU A 68 15.52 -5.27 -25.87
CA GLU A 68 16.06 -5.65 -24.56
C GLU A 68 15.68 -4.65 -23.44
N TYR A 69 15.67 -3.36 -23.74
CA TYR A 69 15.34 -2.29 -22.80
C TYR A 69 13.91 -2.40 -22.22
N SER A 70 12.93 -2.74 -23.06
CA SER A 70 11.54 -2.91 -22.64
C SER A 70 11.35 -4.13 -21.73
N ASN A 71 12.13 -5.20 -21.96
CA ASN A 71 12.16 -6.36 -21.08
C ASN A 71 12.75 -6.02 -19.70
N TYR A 72 13.82 -5.22 -19.63
CA TYR A 72 14.34 -4.75 -18.34
C TYR A 72 13.34 -3.89 -17.57
N ILE A 73 12.62 -2.98 -18.24
CA ILE A 73 11.60 -2.16 -17.60
C ILE A 73 10.47 -3.03 -17.03
N SER A 74 9.99 -4.02 -17.79
CA SER A 74 8.95 -4.92 -17.31
C SER A 74 9.39 -5.72 -16.08
N ILE A 75 10.60 -6.31 -16.10
CA ILE A 75 11.13 -7.06 -14.95
C ILE A 75 11.28 -6.14 -13.74
N PHE A 76 11.80 -4.93 -13.92
CA PHE A 76 11.93 -3.96 -12.83
C PHE A 76 10.57 -3.58 -12.24
N GLY A 77 9.57 -3.34 -13.08
CA GLY A 77 8.21 -3.03 -12.64
C GLY A 77 7.53 -4.21 -11.90
N LEU A 78 7.72 -5.44 -12.37
CA LEU A 78 7.28 -6.65 -11.67
C LEU A 78 7.92 -6.74 -10.28
N ILE A 79 9.25 -6.64 -10.18
CA ILE A 79 9.97 -6.68 -8.90
C ILE A 79 9.47 -5.56 -7.96
N PHE A 80 9.36 -4.34 -8.46
CA PHE A 80 8.95 -3.18 -7.66
C PHE A 80 7.51 -3.32 -7.15
N SER A 81 6.60 -3.89 -7.95
CA SER A 81 5.23 -4.15 -7.54
C SER A 81 5.13 -5.19 -6.42
N ILE A 82 5.96 -6.26 -6.48
CA ILE A 82 6.04 -7.29 -5.45
C ILE A 82 6.60 -6.70 -4.15
N ILE A 83 7.73 -6.01 -4.23
CA ILE A 83 8.36 -5.35 -3.06
C ILE A 83 7.39 -4.36 -2.43
N GLY A 84 6.72 -3.53 -3.25
CA GLY A 84 5.72 -2.59 -2.76
C GLY A 84 4.55 -3.29 -2.04
N SER A 85 4.09 -4.43 -2.54
CA SER A 85 3.04 -5.23 -1.89
C SER A 85 3.49 -5.80 -0.54
N ILE A 86 4.73 -6.27 -0.44
CA ILE A 86 5.31 -6.76 0.82
C ILE A 86 5.44 -5.62 1.85
N ILE A 87 5.93 -4.45 1.42
CA ILE A 87 6.02 -3.26 2.29
C ILE A 87 4.64 -2.85 2.79
N LEU A 88 3.62 -2.93 1.92
CA LEU A 88 2.23 -2.65 2.31
C LEU A 88 1.73 -3.65 3.37
N GLU A 89 1.99 -4.94 3.23
CA GLU A 89 1.64 -5.96 4.25
C GLU A 89 2.29 -5.66 5.61
N ILE A 90 3.60 -5.39 5.62
CA ILE A 90 4.32 -5.02 6.84
C ILE A 90 3.67 -3.79 7.48
N ARG A 91 3.28 -2.80 6.67
CA ARG A 91 2.64 -1.59 7.15
C ARG A 91 1.24 -1.83 7.72
N ILE A 92 0.45 -2.71 7.12
CA ILE A 92 -0.87 -3.11 7.68
C ILE A 92 -0.66 -3.74 9.07
N CYS A 93 0.29 -4.64 9.21
CA CYS A 93 0.63 -5.27 10.50
C CYS A 93 1.06 -4.23 11.54
N TYR A 94 1.91 -3.28 11.15
CA TYR A 94 2.32 -2.16 12.01
C TYR A 94 1.13 -1.34 12.51
N VAL A 95 0.23 -0.92 11.61
CA VAL A 95 -0.95 -0.12 11.96
C VAL A 95 -1.87 -0.91 12.90
N LYS A 96 -2.13 -2.20 12.62
CA LYS A 96 -2.93 -3.07 13.49
C LYS A 96 -2.34 -3.18 14.89
N LEU A 97 -1.03 -3.39 14.99
CA LEU A 97 -0.33 -3.54 16.28
C LEU A 97 -0.37 -2.26 17.09
N ILE A 98 -0.16 -1.11 16.46
CA ILE A 98 -0.25 0.19 17.14
C ILE A 98 -1.67 0.46 17.66
N LEU A 99 -2.68 0.19 16.83
CA LEU A 99 -4.07 0.40 17.24
C LEU A 99 -4.43 -0.49 18.43
N LYS A 100 -4.04 -1.78 18.40
CA LYS A 100 -4.28 -2.71 19.51
C LYS A 100 -3.61 -2.29 20.82
N ASN A 101 -2.48 -1.60 20.76
CA ASN A 101 -1.74 -1.18 21.95
C ASN A 101 -2.22 0.17 22.53
N ASN A 102 -3.03 0.93 21.79
CA ASN A 102 -3.42 2.30 22.17
C ASN A 102 -4.95 2.48 22.32
N VAL A 103 -5.74 1.45 22.00
CA VAL A 103 -7.21 1.41 22.02
C VAL A 103 -7.63 0.15 22.77
#